data_AF-A0A0K2UVC4-F1
#
_entry.id   AF-A0A0K2UVC4-F1
#
_cell.length_a   1.000
_cell.length_b   1.000
_cell.length_c   1.000
_cell.angle_alpha   90.00
_cell.angle_beta   90.00
_cell.angle_gamma   90.00
#
_symmetry.space_group_name_H-M   'P 1'
#
loop_
_entity.id
_entity.type
_entity.pdbx_description
1 polymer ?
#
loop_
_entity_poly.entity_id
_entity_poly.type
_entity_poly.pdbx_seq_one_letter_code
_entity_poly.pdbx_strand_id
1 'polypeptide(L)'
;MEDLEEYDASQDLFSETWRGLSLKSIHRMEKVPGNQSTSSPKSDRWDEYHVRMPFSKECLQPVNTNSIDGLKELKSKWVLIEEALAKPITCGSELEEVIFHYNLSGRWNFDGLIAFLEDNDHLSEIETQYFLDNVLVGIKKLCLQLPKVLNFPLVLLRKQDNASVTLSQTQVSSLLANAFFCTFPRRNATSKKSEYHNFPDINFSRLYEPFSGPQHPHKLKCIFNYFRRRISTNASDGLITFSRRALSHDLFPNWRTSTKPLPRLHISSDGNIENDGHGLFQVDFANAMIGGGVLGFGCVQEEIRFLICPELIISRLFVERLEDNECLVISGFERYSDYRGYASTFEFLGNYEDQTLFDITNNHRKSVLVAIDALKFKDSHKQFTEKNILREINKAYVGFYYDEKASSKSPGIATGNWGCGAFGGDPHLKALIQLMAAGEAGQRDLAYFTFGDESLRDSIYNTYQNLIRLNVTIGSLYSQILKYCSFTNNSETDLLEYLNESFNILN
;
A
#
# COMPACT_ATOMS: atom_id res chain seq x y z
N MET A 1 -24.02 47.15 -20.57
CA MET A 1 -24.20 46.24 -21.70
C MET A 1 -22.84 46.18 -22.38
N GLU A 2 -21.86 45.51 -21.74
CA GLU A 2 -21.69 44.03 -21.72
C GLU A 2 -21.63 43.55 -23.17
N ASP A 3 -20.49 43.04 -23.67
CA ASP A 3 -19.89 41.80 -23.18
C ASP A 3 -18.36 41.79 -23.11
N LEU A 4 -17.90 41.04 -22.11
CA LEU A 4 -16.55 40.57 -21.84
C LEU A 4 -16.30 39.30 -22.68
N GLU A 5 -15.20 39.24 -23.42
CA GLU A 5 -14.61 37.96 -23.84
C GLU A 5 -13.34 37.73 -23.02
N GLU A 6 -13.39 36.67 -22.22
CA GLU A 6 -12.34 36.15 -21.36
C GLU A 6 -11.07 35.81 -22.14
N TYR A 7 -9.94 36.27 -21.60
CA TYR A 7 -8.61 35.93 -22.04
C TYR A 7 -8.13 34.74 -21.20
N ASP A 8 -8.39 33.51 -21.67
CA ASP A 8 -7.78 32.30 -21.12
C ASP A 8 -6.44 32.05 -21.81
N ALA A 9 -5.36 32.32 -21.07
CA ALA A 9 -4.00 31.99 -21.48
C ALA A 9 -3.40 31.01 -20.46
N SER A 10 -3.94 29.79 -20.44
CA SER A 10 -3.36 28.65 -19.75
C SER A 10 -3.07 27.50 -20.73
N GLN A 11 -2.13 27.73 -21.66
CA GLN A 11 -1.48 26.63 -22.38
C GLN A 11 0.04 26.84 -22.52
N ASP A 12 0.72 25.71 -22.40
CA ASP A 12 2.13 25.43 -22.74
C ASP A 12 3.25 25.93 -21.81
N LEU A 13 3.59 25.06 -20.85
CA LEU A 13 4.96 24.86 -20.38
C LEU A 13 5.20 23.40 -19.94
N PHE A 14 4.83 22.44 -20.78
CA PHE A 14 5.34 21.05 -20.70
C PHE A 14 6.14 20.71 -21.95
N SER A 15 7.37 21.26 -22.05
CA SER A 15 8.31 20.92 -23.12
C SER A 15 9.31 19.82 -22.67
N GLU A 16 9.11 18.63 -23.24
CA GLU A 16 10.12 17.72 -23.80
C GLU A 16 11.44 17.40 -23.05
N THR A 17 11.46 17.35 -21.71
CA THR A 17 12.66 16.88 -20.97
C THR A 17 12.49 15.68 -20.04
N TRP A 18 11.36 14.94 -20.14
CA TRP A 18 11.04 13.81 -19.25
C TRP A 18 11.08 12.42 -19.90
N ARG A 19 11.86 12.23 -20.97
CA ARG A 19 12.12 10.91 -21.55
C ARG A 19 13.55 10.47 -21.25
N GLY A 20 13.72 9.67 -20.20
CA GLY A 20 14.92 8.86 -20.04
C GLY A 20 15.49 8.83 -18.63
N LEU A 21 14.91 8.02 -17.75
CA LEU A 21 15.61 7.50 -16.57
C LEU A 21 15.29 6.00 -16.46
N SER A 22 16.32 5.17 -16.63
CA SER A 22 16.30 3.74 -16.32
C SER A 22 16.66 3.55 -14.86
N LEU A 23 15.94 2.69 -14.14
CA LEU A 23 16.09 2.41 -12.70
C LEU A 23 17.33 1.54 -12.39
N LYS A 24 18.53 1.98 -12.78
CA LYS A 24 19.79 1.26 -12.52
C LYS A 24 20.37 1.44 -11.10
N SER A 25 19.67 2.10 -10.18
CA SER A 25 20.27 2.56 -8.92
C SER A 25 19.63 2.05 -7.63
N ILE A 26 18.80 1.02 -7.68
CA ILE A 26 18.52 0.18 -6.51
C ILE A 26 19.36 -1.09 -6.69
N HIS A 27 20.65 -1.07 -6.34
CA HIS A 27 21.40 -2.29 -5.99
C HIS A 27 22.72 -2.00 -5.28
N ARG A 28 22.77 -2.28 -3.96
CA ARG A 28 23.85 -3.04 -3.32
C ARG A 28 23.50 -3.51 -1.89
N MET A 29 22.61 -4.48 -1.79
CA MET A 29 22.75 -5.66 -0.90
C MET A 29 21.95 -6.79 -1.55
N GLU A 30 22.44 -7.20 -2.71
CA GLU A 30 21.90 -8.30 -3.49
C GLU A 30 22.55 -9.60 -2.99
N LYS A 31 21.78 -10.46 -2.31
CA LYS A 31 22.06 -11.89 -2.44
C LYS A 31 21.39 -12.35 -3.73
N VAL A 32 22.10 -12.26 -4.84
CA VAL A 32 21.73 -12.95 -6.08
C VAL A 32 22.03 -14.44 -5.89
N PRO A 33 21.04 -15.36 -5.94
CA PRO A 33 21.35 -16.74 -6.30
C PRO A 33 21.54 -16.75 -7.82
N GLY A 34 22.78 -17.00 -8.24
CA GLY A 34 23.16 -17.05 -9.64
C GLY A 34 22.31 -18.02 -10.45
N ASN A 35 22.18 -17.71 -11.73
CA ASN A 35 21.62 -18.55 -12.76
C ASN A 35 22.40 -19.89 -12.78
N GLN A 36 21.83 -20.94 -12.17
CA GLN A 36 22.32 -22.32 -12.29
C GLN A 36 21.14 -23.23 -12.63
N SER A 37 21.14 -23.68 -13.88
CA SER A 37 20.43 -24.88 -14.30
C SER A 37 21.07 -26.11 -13.64
N THR A 38 20.66 -26.44 -12.42
CA THR A 38 20.94 -27.74 -11.80
C THR A 38 19.82 -28.12 -10.83
N SER A 39 19.14 -29.21 -11.11
CA SER A 39 18.22 -29.93 -10.23
C SER A 39 18.85 -30.17 -8.84
N SER A 40 18.41 -29.41 -7.84
CA SER A 40 18.58 -29.69 -6.40
C SER A 40 17.41 -29.04 -5.63
N PRO A 41 17.04 -29.54 -4.43
CA PRO A 41 15.65 -29.72 -4.04
C PRO A 41 14.93 -28.41 -3.71
N LYS A 42 13.63 -28.37 -4.04
CA LYS A 42 12.60 -27.49 -3.48
C LYS A 42 12.80 -27.37 -1.97
N SER A 43 13.58 -26.39 -1.50
CA SER A 43 13.87 -26.30 -0.07
C SER A 43 12.73 -25.54 0.60
N ASP A 44 11.61 -26.21 0.80
CA ASP A 44 10.57 -25.73 1.71
C ASP A 44 11.21 -25.29 3.05
N ARG A 45 10.79 -24.15 3.59
CA ARG A 45 11.29 -23.62 4.86
C ARG A 45 10.11 -23.37 5.77
N TRP A 46 10.07 -24.13 6.85
CA TRP A 46 9.13 -23.96 7.93
C TRP A 46 9.88 -23.48 9.17
N ASP A 47 10.27 -22.21 9.17
CA ASP A 47 10.91 -21.52 10.29
C ASP A 47 10.32 -20.11 10.50
N GLU A 48 10.81 -19.39 11.50
CA GLU A 48 10.31 -18.05 11.83
C GLU A 48 10.77 -16.96 10.86
N TYR A 49 11.72 -17.22 9.96
CA TYR A 49 12.27 -16.20 9.06
C TYR A 49 11.59 -16.20 7.68
N HIS A 50 10.80 -17.23 7.39
CA HIS A 50 10.12 -17.40 6.12
C HIS A 50 8.60 -17.51 6.29
N VAL A 51 7.87 -17.27 5.20
CA VAL A 51 6.43 -17.49 5.15
C VAL A 51 6.14 -18.99 5.31
N ARG A 52 5.26 -19.34 6.25
CA ARG A 52 4.70 -20.70 6.36
C ARG A 52 3.82 -21.01 5.14
N MET A 53 4.38 -21.70 4.15
CA MET A 53 3.67 -21.99 2.90
C MET A 53 2.58 -23.06 3.11
N PRO A 54 1.40 -22.93 2.48
CA PRO A 54 0.30 -23.89 2.63
C PRO A 54 0.64 -25.28 2.07
N PHE A 55 1.58 -25.35 1.12
CA PHE A 55 2.06 -26.59 0.51
C PHE A 55 3.21 -27.28 1.27
N SER A 56 3.65 -26.70 2.40
CA SER A 56 4.69 -27.29 3.23
C SER A 56 4.26 -28.64 3.78
N LYS A 57 5.19 -29.59 3.88
CA LYS A 57 4.96 -30.89 4.52
C LYS A 57 4.68 -30.76 6.02
N GLU A 58 5.16 -29.69 6.63
CA GLU A 58 4.94 -29.35 8.04
C GLU A 58 3.55 -28.74 8.31
N CYS A 59 2.82 -28.38 7.24
CA CYS A 59 1.46 -27.88 7.34
C CYS A 59 0.47 -29.04 7.53
N LEU A 60 0.36 -29.54 8.76
CA LEU A 60 -0.51 -30.65 9.12
C LEU A 60 -1.82 -30.18 9.79
N GLN A 61 -2.91 -30.89 9.54
CA GLN A 61 -4.20 -30.70 10.19
C GLN A 61 -4.75 -31.99 10.79
N PRO A 62 -5.36 -31.93 12.00
CA PRO A 62 -6.00 -33.07 12.60
C PRO A 62 -7.34 -33.35 11.92
N VAL A 63 -7.51 -34.58 11.43
CA VAL A 63 -8.75 -35.07 10.82
C VAL A 63 -9.34 -36.15 11.73
N ASN A 64 -10.65 -36.11 11.95
CA ASN A 64 -11.33 -37.16 12.72
C ASN A 64 -11.34 -38.44 11.90
N THR A 65 -10.74 -39.51 12.41
CA THR A 65 -10.92 -40.85 11.84
C THR A 65 -12.18 -41.47 12.42
N ASN A 66 -12.92 -42.24 11.62
CA ASN A 66 -14.07 -43.04 12.07
C ASN A 66 -13.66 -44.22 13.00
N SER A 67 -12.48 -44.14 13.62
CA SER A 67 -11.94 -45.12 14.55
C SER A 67 -12.62 -45.02 15.91
N ILE A 68 -12.90 -46.19 16.50
CA ILE A 68 -13.61 -46.38 17.77
C ILE A 68 -12.95 -45.62 18.95
N ASP A 69 -11.66 -45.29 18.85
CA ASP A 69 -10.87 -44.65 19.92
C ASP A 69 -10.76 -43.12 19.85
N GLY A 70 -11.44 -42.45 18.89
CA GLY A 70 -11.44 -40.98 18.80
C GLY A 70 -10.08 -40.33 18.52
N LEU A 71 -9.07 -41.11 18.10
CA LEU A 71 -7.76 -40.62 17.68
C LEU A 71 -7.91 -39.69 16.46
N LYS A 72 -7.15 -38.59 16.42
CA LYS A 72 -7.11 -37.69 15.26
C LYS A 72 -5.85 -37.98 14.46
N GLU A 73 -6.00 -38.34 13.19
CA GLU A 73 -4.88 -38.49 12.27
C GLU A 73 -4.43 -37.12 11.77
N LEU A 74 -3.12 -36.92 11.61
CA LEU A 74 -2.57 -35.72 11.01
C LEU A 74 -2.45 -35.90 9.50
N LYS A 75 -3.23 -35.15 8.72
CA LYS A 75 -3.16 -35.11 7.26
C LYS A 75 -2.49 -33.81 6.79
N SER A 76 -1.81 -33.85 5.66
CA SER A 76 -1.28 -32.64 5.01
C SER A 76 -2.43 -31.71 4.63
N LYS A 77 -2.35 -30.44 5.07
CA LYS A 77 -3.32 -29.40 4.70
C LYS A 77 -3.37 -29.20 3.19
N TRP A 78 -2.23 -29.29 2.52
CA TRP A 78 -2.17 -29.13 1.06
C TRP A 78 -2.96 -30.20 0.32
N VAL A 79 -2.87 -31.45 0.76
CA VAL A 79 -3.66 -32.55 0.18
C VAL A 79 -5.16 -32.28 0.35
N LEU A 80 -5.59 -31.77 1.52
CA LEU A 80 -6.98 -31.36 1.74
C LEU A 80 -7.41 -30.19 0.83
N ILE A 81 -6.52 -29.22 0.59
CA ILE A 81 -6.76 -28.11 -0.34
C ILE A 81 -6.90 -28.64 -1.77
N GLU A 82 -6.02 -29.53 -2.22
CA GLU A 82 -6.07 -30.15 -3.55
C GLU A 82 -7.37 -30.94 -3.75
N GLU A 83 -7.75 -31.78 -2.78
CA GLU A 83 -8.99 -32.55 -2.80
C GLU A 83 -10.24 -31.66 -2.84
N ALA A 84 -10.26 -30.59 -2.04
CA ALA A 84 -11.39 -29.65 -1.99
C ALA A 84 -11.52 -28.85 -3.29
N LEU A 85 -10.41 -28.33 -3.82
CA LEU A 85 -10.39 -27.54 -5.06
C LEU A 85 -10.49 -28.42 -6.33
N ALA A 86 -10.34 -29.74 -6.25
CA ALA A 86 -10.60 -30.61 -7.40
C ALA A 86 -12.10 -30.66 -7.77
N LYS A 87 -13.00 -30.43 -6.82
CA LYS A 87 -14.45 -30.47 -7.03
C LYS A 87 -14.94 -29.23 -7.79
N PRO A 88 -15.99 -29.34 -8.64
CA PRO A 88 -16.69 -28.18 -9.18
C PRO A 88 -17.23 -27.29 -8.05
N ILE A 89 -17.31 -25.99 -8.30
CA ILE A 89 -17.93 -25.00 -7.40
C ILE A 89 -18.89 -24.19 -8.26
N THR A 90 -20.17 -24.25 -7.93
CA THR A 90 -21.28 -23.76 -8.77
C THR A 90 -22.09 -22.64 -8.12
N CYS A 91 -21.84 -22.33 -6.86
CA CYS A 91 -22.44 -21.19 -6.16
C CYS A 91 -21.55 -20.67 -5.03
N GLY A 92 -21.97 -19.59 -4.36
CA GLY A 92 -21.25 -18.99 -3.24
C GLY A 92 -21.22 -19.91 -2.02
N SER A 93 -22.33 -20.61 -1.75
CA SER A 93 -22.43 -21.57 -0.65
C SER A 93 -21.42 -22.74 -0.79
N GLU A 94 -21.27 -23.29 -1.99
CA GLU A 94 -20.26 -24.34 -2.25
C GLU A 94 -18.83 -23.83 -2.11
N LEU A 95 -18.58 -22.56 -2.47
CA LEU A 95 -17.27 -21.92 -2.27
C LEU A 95 -16.93 -21.79 -0.78
N GLU A 96 -17.91 -21.45 0.06
CA GLU A 96 -17.76 -21.45 1.51
C GLU A 96 -17.40 -22.86 2.01
N GLU A 97 -18.21 -23.88 1.67
CA GLU A 97 -17.98 -25.26 2.10
C GLU A 97 -16.56 -25.76 1.76
N VAL A 98 -16.09 -25.45 0.55
CA VAL A 98 -14.73 -25.79 0.10
C VAL A 98 -13.67 -25.12 0.97
N ILE A 99 -13.82 -23.84 1.31
CA ILE A 99 -12.85 -23.11 2.15
C ILE A 99 -12.87 -23.61 3.60
N PHE A 100 -14.03 -23.96 4.12
CA PHE A 100 -14.18 -24.51 5.48
C PHE A 100 -13.62 -25.93 5.60
N HIS A 101 -13.61 -26.72 4.52
CA HIS A 101 -13.09 -28.10 4.51
C HIS A 101 -11.67 -28.21 5.10
N TYR A 102 -10.79 -27.26 4.80
CA TYR A 102 -9.41 -27.20 5.31
C TYR A 102 -9.19 -26.04 6.29
N ASN A 103 -10.24 -25.45 6.85
CA ASN A 103 -10.16 -24.42 7.89
C ASN A 103 -11.06 -24.77 9.09
N LEU A 104 -10.91 -25.99 9.61
CA LEU A 104 -11.75 -26.59 10.67
C LEU A 104 -11.88 -25.79 11.99
N SER A 105 -10.95 -24.87 12.26
CA SER A 105 -11.00 -23.99 13.45
C SER A 105 -11.46 -22.56 13.14
N GLY A 106 -11.74 -22.26 11.87
CA GLY A 106 -12.21 -20.95 11.43
C GLY A 106 -13.63 -20.73 11.89
N ARG A 107 -13.86 -19.65 12.65
CA ARG A 107 -15.20 -19.12 12.90
C ARG A 107 -15.35 -17.90 12.01
N TRP A 108 -15.74 -18.13 10.77
CA TRP A 108 -15.97 -17.10 9.77
C TRP A 108 -17.45 -17.10 9.37
N ASN A 109 -17.89 -16.02 8.74
CA ASN A 109 -19.20 -15.89 8.15
C ASN A 109 -18.97 -15.37 6.72
N PHE A 110 -19.40 -16.13 5.70
CA PHE A 110 -19.27 -15.72 4.30
C PHE A 110 -20.58 -15.25 3.67
N ASP A 111 -21.59 -14.88 4.47
CA ASP A 111 -22.90 -14.42 3.98
C ASP A 111 -22.76 -13.24 3.01
N GLY A 112 -21.77 -12.37 3.20
CA GLY A 112 -21.49 -11.26 2.27
C GLY A 112 -21.04 -11.73 0.90
N LEU A 113 -20.14 -12.73 0.83
CA LEU A 113 -19.73 -13.34 -0.44
C LEU A 113 -20.85 -14.14 -1.10
N ILE A 114 -21.66 -14.85 -0.30
CA ILE A 114 -22.81 -15.61 -0.79
C ILE A 114 -23.82 -14.65 -1.41
N ALA A 115 -24.23 -13.61 -0.67
CA ALA A 115 -25.13 -12.56 -1.17
C ALA A 115 -24.58 -11.88 -2.43
N PHE A 116 -23.27 -11.61 -2.50
CA PHE A 116 -22.63 -11.03 -3.68
C PHE A 116 -22.82 -11.84 -4.96
N LEU A 117 -22.79 -13.17 -4.83
CA LEU A 117 -22.85 -14.09 -5.95
C LEU A 117 -24.30 -14.51 -6.27
N GLU A 118 -25.19 -14.55 -5.28
CA GLU A 118 -26.50 -15.20 -5.39
C GLU A 118 -27.69 -14.22 -5.42
N ASP A 119 -27.60 -13.02 -4.84
CA ASP A 119 -28.77 -12.14 -4.65
C ASP A 119 -29.10 -11.25 -5.86
N ASN A 120 -28.37 -11.34 -6.97
CA ASN A 120 -28.51 -10.52 -8.20
C ASN A 120 -28.43 -8.98 -8.04
N ASP A 121 -28.33 -8.47 -6.81
CA ASP A 121 -28.23 -7.03 -6.50
C ASP A 121 -26.85 -6.44 -6.80
N HIS A 122 -25.83 -7.29 -6.95
CA HIS A 122 -24.43 -6.88 -7.05
C HIS A 122 -23.75 -7.30 -8.34
N LEU A 123 -24.09 -8.48 -8.84
CA LEU A 123 -23.72 -9.04 -10.13
C LEU A 123 -24.99 -9.52 -10.83
N SER A 124 -25.07 -9.32 -12.14
CA SER A 124 -26.09 -9.98 -12.95
C SER A 124 -25.85 -11.49 -13.04
N GLU A 125 -26.88 -12.27 -13.35
CA GLU A 125 -26.78 -13.73 -13.53
C GLU A 125 -25.67 -14.12 -14.52
N ILE A 126 -25.50 -13.34 -15.59
CA ILE A 126 -24.46 -13.56 -16.61
C ILE A 126 -23.06 -13.32 -16.03
N GLU A 127 -22.88 -12.27 -15.22
CA GLU A 127 -21.61 -11.96 -14.58
C GLU A 127 -21.25 -13.01 -13.52
N THR A 128 -22.22 -13.44 -12.71
CA THR A 128 -22.06 -14.54 -11.74
C THR A 128 -21.65 -15.83 -12.45
N GLN A 129 -22.37 -16.24 -13.49
CA GLN A 129 -22.05 -17.45 -14.23
C GLN A 129 -20.65 -17.36 -14.87
N TYR A 130 -20.31 -16.21 -15.46
CA TYR A 130 -18.98 -15.99 -16.01
C TYR A 130 -17.89 -16.10 -14.95
N PHE A 131 -18.11 -15.53 -13.76
CA PHE A 131 -17.18 -15.64 -12.64
C PHE A 131 -16.98 -17.11 -12.24
N LEU A 132 -18.06 -17.86 -11.99
CA LEU A 132 -17.98 -19.25 -11.54
C LEU A 132 -17.31 -20.17 -12.57
N ASP A 133 -17.71 -20.06 -13.84
CA ASP A 133 -17.24 -20.96 -14.90
C ASP A 133 -15.83 -20.65 -15.40
N ASN A 134 -15.40 -19.38 -15.31
CA ASN A 134 -14.15 -18.93 -15.92
C ASN A 134 -13.18 -18.38 -14.88
N VAL A 135 -13.59 -17.34 -14.15
CA VAL A 135 -12.70 -16.62 -13.24
C VAL A 135 -12.30 -17.51 -12.07
N LEU A 136 -13.25 -18.11 -11.37
CA LEU A 136 -13.01 -18.99 -10.24
C LEU A 136 -12.19 -20.23 -10.65
N VAL A 137 -12.48 -20.82 -11.82
CA VAL A 137 -11.66 -21.91 -12.38
C VAL A 137 -10.21 -21.47 -12.59
N GLY A 138 -9.99 -20.25 -13.10
CA GLY A 138 -8.67 -19.65 -13.22
C GLY A 138 -7.99 -19.41 -11.86
N ILE A 139 -8.70 -18.88 -10.86
CA ILE A 139 -8.19 -18.68 -9.50
C ILE A 139 -7.78 -20.03 -8.88
N LYS A 140 -8.55 -21.10 -9.08
CA LYS A 140 -8.19 -22.46 -8.62
C LYS A 140 -6.88 -22.93 -9.24
N LYS A 141 -6.70 -22.74 -10.55
CA LYS A 141 -5.42 -23.06 -11.23
C LYS A 141 -4.26 -22.25 -10.67
N LEU A 142 -4.45 -20.94 -10.48
CA LEU A 142 -3.47 -20.05 -9.84
C LEU A 142 -3.13 -20.50 -8.42
N CYS A 143 -4.11 -20.95 -7.64
CA CYS A 143 -3.90 -21.44 -6.28
C CYS A 143 -3.04 -22.71 -6.27
N LEU A 144 -3.45 -23.73 -7.05
CA LEU A 144 -2.81 -25.05 -7.06
C LEU A 144 -1.44 -25.08 -7.75
N GLN A 145 -1.13 -24.11 -8.62
CA GLN A 145 0.21 -24.02 -9.22
C GLN A 145 1.28 -23.44 -8.29
N LEU A 146 0.92 -22.93 -7.10
CA LEU A 146 1.84 -22.24 -6.21
C LEU A 146 3.15 -23.00 -5.93
N PRO A 147 3.16 -24.33 -5.66
CA PRO A 147 4.39 -25.09 -5.43
C PRO A 147 5.29 -25.23 -6.68
N LYS A 148 4.77 -24.91 -7.86
CA LYS A 148 5.51 -24.91 -9.13
C LYS A 148 6.10 -23.54 -9.43
N VAL A 149 5.34 -22.47 -9.18
CA VAL A 149 5.76 -21.08 -9.53
C VAL A 149 6.63 -20.43 -8.45
N LEU A 150 6.46 -20.81 -7.18
CA LEU A 150 7.31 -20.36 -6.08
C LEU A 150 8.28 -21.47 -5.70
N ASN A 151 9.46 -21.47 -6.33
CA ASN A 151 10.49 -22.48 -6.16
C ASN A 151 11.58 -22.10 -5.13
N PHE A 152 11.35 -21.05 -4.35
CA PHE A 152 12.22 -20.59 -3.28
C PHE A 152 11.42 -20.25 -2.01
N PRO A 153 12.04 -20.30 -0.82
CA PRO A 153 11.47 -19.77 0.41
C PRO A 153 11.22 -18.26 0.34
N LEU A 154 9.98 -17.85 0.58
CA LEU A 154 9.64 -16.43 0.68
C LEU A 154 10.03 -15.92 2.08
N VAL A 155 11.01 -15.01 2.15
CA VAL A 155 11.48 -14.41 3.41
C VAL A 155 10.45 -13.43 3.99
N LEU A 156 10.41 -13.32 5.31
CA LEU A 156 9.69 -12.26 6.01
C LEU A 156 10.59 -11.03 6.11
N LEU A 157 10.07 -9.87 5.71
CA LEU A 157 10.67 -8.56 5.91
C LEU A 157 10.32 -8.06 7.31
N ARG A 158 11.18 -8.38 8.27
CA ARG A 158 11.02 -8.14 9.70
C ARG A 158 11.51 -6.75 10.08
N LYS A 159 11.18 -6.34 11.30
CA LYS A 159 11.63 -5.05 11.86
C LYS A 159 13.16 -4.91 11.77
N GLN A 160 13.57 -3.71 11.41
CA GLN A 160 14.94 -3.25 11.18
C GLN A 160 15.65 -3.88 9.97
N ASP A 161 14.97 -4.71 9.17
CA ASP A 161 15.54 -5.19 7.91
C ASP A 161 15.68 -4.05 6.90
N ASN A 162 16.82 -4.04 6.21
CA ASN A 162 17.02 -3.34 4.94
C ASN A 162 17.14 -4.39 3.84
N ALA A 163 16.01 -4.89 3.37
CA ALA A 163 15.93 -6.03 2.47
C ALA A 163 14.77 -5.87 1.47
N SER A 164 14.92 -6.56 0.34
CA SER A 164 13.94 -6.54 -0.75
C SER A 164 13.52 -7.95 -1.12
N VAL A 165 12.25 -8.08 -1.51
CA VAL A 165 11.67 -9.26 -2.14
C VAL A 165 11.17 -8.85 -3.51
N THR A 166 11.62 -9.56 -4.55
CA THR A 166 11.14 -9.37 -5.93
C THR A 166 10.37 -10.60 -6.37
N LEU A 167 9.13 -10.41 -6.80
CA LEU A 167 8.23 -11.47 -7.28
C LEU A 167 7.72 -11.12 -8.66
N SER A 168 7.49 -12.13 -9.51
CA SER A 168 6.74 -11.90 -10.76
C SER A 168 5.25 -11.69 -10.47
N GLN A 169 4.54 -11.03 -11.39
CA GLN A 169 3.09 -10.86 -11.29
C GLN A 169 2.37 -12.23 -11.25
N THR A 170 2.90 -13.26 -11.92
CA THR A 170 2.41 -14.65 -11.83
C THR A 170 2.60 -15.26 -10.43
N GLN A 171 3.74 -15.01 -9.77
CA GLN A 171 3.95 -15.47 -8.40
C GLN A 171 3.00 -14.75 -7.43
N VAL A 172 2.85 -13.43 -7.58
CA VAL A 172 1.92 -12.62 -6.78
C VAL A 172 0.47 -13.08 -6.97
N SER A 173 0.03 -13.32 -8.21
CA SER A 173 -1.34 -13.78 -8.47
C SER A 173 -1.62 -15.18 -7.91
N SER A 174 -0.63 -16.08 -7.94
CA SER A 174 -0.72 -17.41 -7.32
C SER A 174 -0.80 -17.32 -5.79
N LEU A 175 -0.02 -16.43 -5.17
CA LEU A 175 -0.09 -16.19 -3.73
C LEU A 175 -1.42 -15.52 -3.32
N LEU A 176 -1.92 -14.56 -4.09
CA LEU A 176 -3.22 -13.93 -3.84
C LEU A 176 -4.37 -14.91 -4.06
N ALA A 177 -4.28 -15.84 -5.01
CA ALA A 177 -5.27 -16.91 -5.15
C ALA A 177 -5.29 -17.83 -3.90
N ASN A 178 -4.12 -18.07 -3.30
CA ASN A 178 -4.02 -18.79 -2.02
C ASN A 178 -4.62 -17.98 -0.85
N ALA A 179 -4.50 -16.65 -0.87
CA ALA A 179 -5.14 -15.75 0.08
C ALA A 179 -6.67 -15.71 -0.07
N PHE A 180 -7.16 -15.69 -1.32
CA PHE A 180 -8.57 -15.77 -1.68
C PHE A 180 -9.23 -17.02 -1.11
N PHE A 181 -8.59 -18.18 -1.26
CA PHE A 181 -9.04 -19.45 -0.68
C PHE A 181 -8.68 -19.62 0.80
N CYS A 182 -8.15 -18.60 1.47
CA CYS A 182 -7.81 -18.65 2.90
C CYS A 182 -6.88 -19.81 3.29
N THR A 183 -5.89 -20.13 2.44
CA THR A 183 -5.05 -21.31 2.61
C THR A 183 -3.90 -21.10 3.60
N PHE A 184 -3.41 -19.86 3.76
CA PHE A 184 -2.20 -19.58 4.54
C PHE A 184 -2.36 -20.00 6.02
N PRO A 185 -1.53 -20.93 6.52
CA PRO A 185 -1.61 -21.42 7.89
C PRO A 185 -1.09 -20.40 8.89
N ARG A 186 -1.50 -20.51 10.17
CA ARG A 186 -1.06 -19.63 11.28
C ARG A 186 -1.43 -18.14 11.13
N ARG A 187 -2.22 -17.77 10.11
CA ARG A 187 -2.62 -16.37 9.82
C ARG A 187 -4.03 -15.99 10.27
N ASN A 188 -4.72 -16.87 10.99
CA ASN A 188 -6.13 -16.69 11.35
C ASN A 188 -6.35 -16.37 12.83
N ALA A 189 -5.32 -16.52 13.67
CA ALA A 189 -5.42 -16.30 15.10
C ALA A 189 -5.21 -14.83 15.44
N THR A 190 -6.17 -14.22 16.16
CA THR A 190 -6.16 -12.80 16.53
C THR A 190 -5.48 -12.51 17.87
N SER A 191 -5.04 -13.55 18.58
CA SER A 191 -4.37 -13.41 19.88
C SER A 191 -3.00 -12.76 19.74
N LYS A 192 -2.64 -11.88 20.68
CA LYS A 192 -1.29 -11.27 20.79
C LYS A 192 -0.16 -12.29 21.00
N LYS A 193 -0.49 -13.53 21.37
CA LYS A 193 0.49 -14.62 21.52
C LYS A 193 0.71 -15.42 20.22
N SER A 194 -0.03 -15.11 19.17
CA SER A 194 0.08 -15.81 17.88
C SER A 194 1.38 -15.43 17.18
N GLU A 195 2.03 -16.38 16.49
CA GLU A 195 3.29 -16.20 15.77
C GLU A 195 3.29 -14.94 14.87
N TYR A 196 2.19 -14.73 14.14
CA TYR A 196 2.03 -13.64 13.17
C TYR A 196 1.29 -12.40 13.72
N HIS A 197 1.22 -12.18 15.03
CA HIS A 197 0.44 -11.07 15.61
C HIS A 197 0.91 -9.66 15.17
N ASN A 198 2.16 -9.53 14.72
CA ASN A 198 2.75 -8.30 14.18
C ASN A 198 2.70 -8.23 12.64
N PHE A 199 2.06 -9.19 11.97
CA PHE A 199 1.87 -9.16 10.51
C PHE A 199 0.39 -8.90 10.19
N PRO A 200 0.08 -8.18 9.10
CA PRO A 200 -1.32 -7.93 8.72
C PRO A 200 -2.06 -9.23 8.37
N ASP A 201 -3.39 -9.19 8.40
CA ASP A 201 -4.21 -10.29 7.91
C ASP A 201 -3.95 -10.51 6.41
N ILE A 202 -3.82 -11.75 5.94
CA ILE A 202 -3.63 -12.05 4.50
C ILE A 202 -4.77 -12.86 3.90
N ASN A 203 -5.39 -13.77 4.66
CA ASN A 203 -6.52 -14.56 4.18
C ASN A 203 -7.77 -13.68 4.04
N PHE A 204 -8.54 -13.88 2.98
CA PHE A 204 -9.64 -12.98 2.59
C PHE A 204 -10.93 -13.19 3.40
N SER A 205 -10.92 -14.02 4.44
CA SER A 205 -12.12 -14.40 5.20
C SER A 205 -12.95 -13.20 5.67
N ARG A 206 -12.30 -12.10 6.06
CA ARG A 206 -12.97 -10.87 6.51
C ARG A 206 -13.57 -10.02 5.38
N LEU A 207 -13.12 -10.22 4.14
CA LEU A 207 -13.67 -9.57 2.95
C LEU A 207 -15.01 -10.22 2.56
N TYR A 208 -15.24 -11.45 3.01
CA TYR A 208 -16.45 -12.24 2.73
C TYR A 208 -17.54 -12.07 3.81
N GLU A 209 -17.22 -11.42 4.92
CA GLU A 209 -18.17 -11.11 5.99
C GLU A 209 -19.35 -10.25 5.48
N PRO A 210 -20.50 -10.26 6.18
CA PRO A 210 -21.67 -9.48 5.80
C PRO A 210 -21.30 -8.01 5.58
N PHE A 211 -21.82 -7.44 4.50
CA PHE A 211 -21.48 -6.09 4.10
C PHE A 211 -21.89 -5.07 5.16
N SER A 212 -20.91 -4.38 5.73
CA SER A 212 -21.17 -3.31 6.69
C SER A 212 -21.36 -1.93 6.04
N GLY A 213 -21.45 -1.87 4.71
CA GLY A 213 -21.54 -0.63 3.95
C GLY A 213 -21.51 -0.84 2.43
N PRO A 214 -22.03 0.13 1.66
CA PRO A 214 -22.26 0.01 0.21
C PRO A 214 -20.97 -0.16 -0.61
N GLN A 215 -19.81 0.19 -0.06
CA GLN A 215 -18.52 0.03 -0.73
C GLN A 215 -18.04 -1.43 -0.83
N HIS A 216 -18.51 -2.34 0.04
CA HIS A 216 -17.97 -3.71 0.12
C HIS A 216 -18.13 -4.53 -1.18
N PRO A 217 -19.31 -4.56 -1.83
CA PRO A 217 -19.45 -5.19 -3.15
C PRO A 217 -18.41 -4.69 -4.17
N HIS A 218 -18.09 -3.40 -4.16
CA HIS A 218 -17.10 -2.82 -5.08
C HIS A 218 -15.66 -3.27 -4.77
N LYS A 219 -15.35 -3.59 -3.51
CA LYS A 219 -14.08 -4.23 -3.14
C LYS A 219 -13.95 -5.60 -3.79
N LEU A 220 -14.99 -6.43 -3.72
CA LEU A 220 -15.03 -7.74 -4.39
C LEU A 220 -14.90 -7.60 -5.91
N LYS A 221 -15.61 -6.64 -6.53
CA LYS A 221 -15.48 -6.35 -7.97
C LYS A 221 -14.03 -6.04 -8.37
N CYS A 222 -13.30 -5.25 -7.59
CA CYS A 222 -11.89 -4.98 -7.85
C CYS A 222 -11.01 -6.24 -7.83
N ILE A 223 -11.19 -7.08 -6.80
CA ILE A 223 -10.46 -8.35 -6.66
C ILE A 223 -10.79 -9.32 -7.81
N PHE A 224 -12.07 -9.43 -8.18
CA PHE A 224 -12.51 -10.32 -9.26
C PHE A 224 -11.99 -9.83 -10.61
N ASN A 225 -12.01 -8.51 -10.85
CA ASN A 225 -11.43 -7.92 -12.05
C ASN A 225 -9.92 -8.17 -12.15
N TYR A 226 -9.17 -8.07 -11.05
CA TYR A 226 -7.76 -8.44 -11.01
C TYR A 226 -7.54 -9.89 -11.43
N PHE A 227 -8.24 -10.85 -10.82
CA PHE A 227 -8.08 -12.25 -11.17
C PHE A 227 -8.50 -12.52 -12.62
N ARG A 228 -9.61 -11.94 -13.09
CA ARG A 228 -10.05 -12.00 -14.49
C ARG A 228 -8.92 -11.59 -15.44
N ARG A 229 -8.19 -10.51 -15.12
CA ARG A 229 -7.04 -10.07 -15.93
C ARG A 229 -5.84 -11.00 -15.82
N ARG A 230 -5.53 -11.51 -14.63
CA ARG A 230 -4.38 -12.40 -14.41
C ARG A 230 -4.52 -13.79 -15.02
N ILE A 231 -5.75 -14.24 -15.29
CA ILE A 231 -6.00 -15.55 -15.94
C ILE A 231 -6.07 -15.46 -17.47
N SER A 232 -6.02 -14.24 -18.03
CA SER A 232 -6.00 -14.02 -19.47
C SER A 232 -4.70 -14.53 -20.10
N THR A 233 -4.76 -15.05 -21.33
CA THR A 233 -3.57 -15.52 -22.08
C THR A 233 -2.59 -14.41 -22.42
N ASN A 234 -3.04 -13.16 -22.45
CA ASN A 234 -2.22 -11.99 -22.73
C ASN A 234 -1.74 -11.27 -21.47
N ALA A 235 -1.86 -11.90 -20.29
CA ALA A 235 -1.40 -11.30 -19.04
C ALA A 235 0.12 -11.05 -19.10
N SER A 236 0.53 -9.79 -18.87
CA SER A 236 1.94 -9.43 -18.70
C SER A 236 2.52 -10.10 -17.46
N ASP A 237 3.81 -10.42 -17.48
CA ASP A 237 4.52 -10.97 -16.30
C ASP A 237 5.74 -10.12 -15.96
N GLY A 238 5.45 -8.88 -15.55
CA GLY A 238 6.43 -7.99 -14.95
C GLY A 238 6.90 -8.49 -13.59
N LEU A 239 7.93 -7.85 -13.07
CA LEU A 239 8.39 -8.01 -11.70
C LEU A 239 7.77 -6.93 -10.82
N ILE A 240 7.67 -7.23 -9.52
CA ILE A 240 7.28 -6.31 -8.46
C ILE A 240 8.29 -6.46 -7.34
N THR A 241 8.88 -5.35 -6.91
CA THR A 241 9.88 -5.34 -5.84
C THR A 241 9.34 -4.63 -4.61
N PHE A 242 9.33 -5.33 -3.48
CA PHE A 242 8.92 -4.86 -2.16
C PHE A 242 10.18 -4.66 -1.31
N SER A 243 10.50 -3.43 -0.95
CA SER A 243 11.72 -3.08 -0.23
C SER A 243 11.38 -2.48 1.12
N ARG A 244 11.67 -3.20 2.20
CA ARG A 244 11.63 -2.63 3.54
C ARG A 244 12.89 -1.81 3.75
N ARG A 245 12.73 -0.59 4.23
CA ARG A 245 13.82 0.33 4.52
C ARG A 245 13.74 0.75 5.97
N ALA A 246 14.87 0.66 6.67
CA ALA A 246 15.04 1.14 8.03
C ALA A 246 16.26 2.08 8.07
N LEU A 247 16.07 3.35 8.44
CA LEU A 247 17.19 4.26 8.61
C LEU A 247 17.78 4.12 10.02
N SER A 248 19.11 4.04 10.09
CA SER A 248 19.83 4.12 11.35
C SER A 248 19.81 5.54 11.91
N HIS A 249 19.99 5.67 13.23
CA HIS A 249 19.85 6.95 13.94
C HIS A 249 20.80 8.04 13.39
N ASP A 250 22.01 7.66 12.96
CA ASP A 250 23.04 8.52 12.40
C ASP A 250 22.70 9.11 11.03
N LEU A 251 21.74 8.53 10.31
CA LEU A 251 21.26 9.04 9.03
C LEU A 251 20.17 10.11 9.17
N PHE A 252 19.60 10.29 10.37
CA PHE A 252 18.61 11.34 10.57
C PHE A 252 19.28 12.72 10.67
N PRO A 253 18.74 13.72 9.98
CA PRO A 253 19.27 15.08 10.00
C PRO A 253 18.99 15.73 11.35
N ASN A 254 19.86 16.65 11.77
CA ASN A 254 19.51 17.59 12.82
C ASN A 254 18.65 18.71 12.23
N TRP A 255 17.33 18.54 12.32
CA TRP A 255 16.33 19.44 11.74
C TRP A 255 16.55 20.90 12.14
N ARG A 256 16.82 21.19 13.42
CA ARG A 256 16.99 22.57 13.93
C ARG A 256 18.15 23.31 13.28
N THR A 257 19.19 22.60 12.87
CA THR A 257 20.41 23.18 12.29
C THR A 257 20.46 23.08 10.77
N SER A 258 19.41 22.56 10.11
CA SER A 258 19.40 22.44 8.66
C SER A 258 19.41 23.82 7.98
N THR A 259 20.39 24.01 7.10
CA THR A 259 20.52 25.20 6.25
C THR A 259 19.94 24.99 4.84
N LYS A 260 19.36 23.82 4.56
CA LYS A 260 18.79 23.52 3.25
C LYS A 260 17.55 24.37 2.96
N PRO A 261 17.32 24.76 1.69
CA PRO A 261 16.11 25.47 1.29
C PRO A 261 14.91 24.53 1.16
N LEU A 262 13.70 25.08 1.14
CA LEU A 262 12.49 24.31 0.82
C LEU A 262 12.49 23.85 -0.65
N PRO A 263 11.96 22.65 -0.97
CA PRO A 263 11.88 22.14 -2.33
C PRO A 263 10.81 22.85 -3.15
N ARG A 264 10.81 22.64 -4.47
CA ARG A 264 9.73 23.15 -5.32
C ARG A 264 8.43 22.44 -4.96
N LEU A 265 7.37 23.22 -4.84
CA LEU A 265 6.01 22.74 -4.60
C LEU A 265 5.14 22.98 -5.83
N HIS A 266 4.54 21.91 -6.33
CA HIS A 266 3.31 21.95 -7.11
C HIS A 266 2.17 21.57 -6.17
N ILE A 267 1.13 22.39 -6.04
CA ILE A 267 -0.03 22.10 -5.20
C ILE A 267 -1.31 22.31 -5.99
N SER A 268 -2.22 21.35 -5.91
CA SER A 268 -3.48 21.34 -6.65
C SER A 268 -4.63 20.86 -5.77
N SER A 269 -5.79 21.48 -5.93
CA SER A 269 -7.07 20.97 -5.39
C SER A 269 -7.61 19.84 -6.24
N ASP A 270 -7.35 19.87 -7.54
CA ASP A 270 -7.77 18.84 -8.47
C ASP A 270 -6.73 17.73 -8.62
N GLY A 271 -7.20 16.56 -9.05
CA GLY A 271 -6.36 15.41 -9.30
C GLY A 271 -6.05 14.56 -8.06
N ASN A 272 -5.49 13.39 -8.32
CA ASN A 272 -5.18 12.38 -7.33
C ASN A 272 -3.74 11.87 -7.51
N ILE A 273 -3.17 11.34 -6.43
CA ILE A 273 -1.81 10.80 -6.41
C ILE A 273 -1.61 9.73 -7.50
N GLU A 274 -2.56 8.82 -7.67
CA GLU A 274 -2.46 7.71 -8.61
C GLU A 274 -2.69 8.06 -10.07
N ASN A 275 -3.41 9.14 -10.35
CA ASN A 275 -3.77 9.58 -11.71
C ASN A 275 -2.79 10.63 -12.24
N ASP A 276 -2.34 11.53 -11.36
CA ASP A 276 -1.58 12.73 -11.75
C ASP A 276 -0.12 12.65 -11.29
N GLY A 277 0.20 11.71 -10.38
CA GLY A 277 1.54 11.47 -9.87
C GLY A 277 2.37 10.46 -10.67
N HIS A 278 2.12 10.27 -11.97
CA HIS A 278 2.84 9.29 -12.78
C HIS A 278 4.35 9.58 -12.82
N GLY A 279 5.18 8.54 -12.62
CA GLY A 279 6.64 8.66 -12.60
C GLY A 279 7.22 9.29 -11.32
N LEU A 280 6.39 9.73 -10.38
CA LEU A 280 6.79 10.21 -9.07
C LEU A 280 6.74 9.08 -8.03
N PHE A 281 7.32 9.33 -6.86
CA PHE A 281 7.09 8.46 -5.69
C PHE A 281 5.72 8.78 -5.13
N GLN A 282 4.80 7.83 -5.26
CA GLN A 282 3.41 8.01 -4.83
C GLN A 282 3.25 7.59 -3.37
N VAL A 283 2.86 8.52 -2.52
CA VAL A 283 2.73 8.26 -1.08
C VAL A 283 1.45 7.47 -0.80
N ASP A 284 1.61 6.35 -0.10
CA ASP A 284 0.52 5.62 0.54
C ASP A 284 0.40 6.08 1.99
N PHE A 285 -0.80 6.53 2.37
CA PHE A 285 -1.12 7.04 3.70
C PHE A 285 -1.38 5.86 4.63
N ALA A 286 -0.32 5.11 4.85
CA ALA A 286 -0.40 3.75 5.33
C ALA A 286 -0.83 3.63 6.80
N ASN A 287 -1.31 2.45 7.15
CA ASN A 287 -1.24 1.94 8.50
C ASN A 287 0.13 1.29 8.72
N ALA A 288 0.65 1.33 9.96
CA ALA A 288 1.88 0.60 10.31
C ALA A 288 1.76 -0.91 10.01
N MET A 289 0.54 -1.45 10.04
CA MET A 289 0.17 -2.75 9.48
C MET A 289 -0.28 -2.55 8.03
N ILE A 290 0.66 -2.64 7.08
CA ILE A 290 0.47 -2.31 5.66
C ILE A 290 -0.85 -2.82 5.06
N GLY A 291 -1.47 -1.99 4.23
CA GLY A 291 -2.76 -2.23 3.59
C GLY A 291 -3.95 -2.03 4.53
N GLY A 292 -3.72 -1.58 5.77
CA GLY A 292 -4.75 -1.22 6.74
C GLY A 292 -5.89 -2.24 6.84
N GLY A 293 -7.11 -1.75 6.62
CA GLY A 293 -8.35 -2.51 6.62
C GLY A 293 -8.76 -3.05 5.25
N VAL A 294 -7.86 -3.24 4.27
CA VAL A 294 -8.23 -3.60 2.89
C VAL A 294 -9.01 -4.91 2.80
N LEU A 295 -8.74 -5.87 3.69
CA LEU A 295 -9.49 -7.14 3.77
C LEU A 295 -10.68 -7.10 4.74
N GLY A 296 -11.03 -5.92 5.28
CA GLY A 296 -12.20 -5.73 6.15
C GLY A 296 -12.93 -4.44 5.81
N PHE A 297 -13.27 -3.63 6.80
CA PHE A 297 -14.10 -2.42 6.62
C PHE A 297 -13.37 -1.20 6.02
N GLY A 298 -12.04 -1.21 5.96
CA GLY A 298 -11.26 -0.07 5.47
C GLY A 298 -11.51 0.20 3.99
N CYS A 299 -11.69 1.46 3.63
CA CYS A 299 -11.92 1.91 2.26
C CYS A 299 -11.52 3.39 2.08
N VAL A 300 -10.43 3.81 2.70
CA VAL A 300 -9.86 5.15 2.51
C VAL A 300 -8.65 5.06 1.57
N GLN A 301 -7.77 6.06 1.53
CA GLN A 301 -6.70 6.16 0.53
C GLN A 301 -5.85 4.88 0.39
N GLU A 302 -5.33 4.33 1.49
CA GLU A 302 -4.50 3.10 1.47
C GLU A 302 -5.29 1.91 0.92
N GLU A 303 -6.49 1.65 1.44
CA GLU A 303 -7.26 0.48 1.01
C GLU A 303 -7.74 0.62 -0.44
N ILE A 304 -8.16 1.82 -0.87
CA ILE A 304 -8.53 2.08 -2.26
C ILE A 304 -7.34 1.79 -3.18
N ARG A 305 -6.14 2.26 -2.82
CA ARG A 305 -4.92 2.00 -3.59
C ARG A 305 -4.63 0.51 -3.71
N PHE A 306 -4.80 -0.24 -2.62
CA PHE A 306 -4.61 -1.69 -2.60
C PHE A 306 -5.73 -2.46 -3.32
N LEU A 307 -6.93 -1.90 -3.48
CA LEU A 307 -8.02 -2.52 -4.25
C LEU A 307 -7.84 -2.30 -5.75
N ILE A 308 -7.45 -1.10 -6.19
CA ILE A 308 -7.23 -0.82 -7.61
C ILE A 308 -5.91 -1.41 -8.11
N CYS A 309 -4.95 -1.64 -7.21
CA CYS A 309 -3.69 -2.34 -7.48
C CYS A 309 -3.52 -3.58 -6.55
N PRO A 310 -4.27 -4.69 -6.74
CA PRO A 310 -4.30 -5.81 -5.79
C PRO A 310 -2.97 -6.50 -5.52
N GLU A 311 -1.99 -6.34 -6.40
CA GLU A 311 -0.63 -6.83 -6.19
C GLU A 311 0.02 -6.26 -4.91
N LEU A 312 -0.41 -5.08 -4.46
CA LEU A 312 0.06 -4.48 -3.20
C LEU A 312 -0.37 -5.28 -1.97
N ILE A 313 -1.54 -5.95 -2.02
CA ILE A 313 -2.09 -6.76 -0.92
C ILE A 313 -1.11 -7.86 -0.50
N ILE A 314 -0.29 -8.38 -1.42
CA ILE A 314 0.62 -9.48 -1.09
C ILE A 314 1.70 -9.10 -0.09
N SER A 315 2.04 -7.80 0.02
CA SER A 315 2.97 -7.30 1.03
C SER A 315 2.56 -7.71 2.45
N ARG A 316 1.24 -7.81 2.72
CA ARG A 316 0.66 -8.26 3.99
C ARG A 316 1.06 -9.68 4.38
N LEU A 317 1.46 -10.50 3.42
CA LEU A 317 1.91 -11.87 3.67
C LEU A 317 3.27 -11.88 4.38
N PHE A 318 4.18 -10.96 4.05
CA PHE A 318 5.59 -11.06 4.45
C PHE A 318 6.18 -9.77 5.04
N VAL A 319 5.46 -8.66 5.12
CA VAL A 319 5.95 -7.43 5.75
C VAL A 319 5.42 -7.33 7.19
N GLU A 320 6.35 -7.32 8.15
CA GLU A 320 6.01 -7.07 9.56
C GLU A 320 5.56 -5.60 9.75
N ARG A 321 4.81 -5.31 10.81
CA ARG A 321 4.48 -3.95 11.24
C ARG A 321 5.69 -3.00 11.14
N LEU A 322 5.50 -1.82 10.54
CA LEU A 322 6.52 -0.77 10.46
C LEU A 322 6.76 -0.12 11.83
N GLU A 323 8.03 0.09 12.18
CA GLU A 323 8.50 0.94 13.28
C GLU A 323 8.70 2.39 12.81
N ASP A 324 8.90 3.32 13.75
CA ASP A 324 8.97 4.76 13.47
C ASP A 324 10.09 5.17 12.50
N ASN A 325 11.17 4.38 12.41
CA ASN A 325 12.30 4.63 11.49
C ASN A 325 12.22 3.83 10.17
N GLU A 326 11.05 3.26 9.85
CA GLU A 326 10.89 2.35 8.71
C GLU A 326 9.85 2.82 7.69
N CYS A 327 10.01 2.39 6.44
CA CYS A 327 8.99 2.49 5.41
C CYS A 327 8.99 1.23 4.52
N LEU A 328 7.97 1.09 3.70
CA LEU A 328 7.93 0.10 2.61
C LEU A 328 7.87 0.82 1.26
N VAL A 329 8.80 0.48 0.36
CA VAL A 329 8.81 0.96 -1.02
C VAL A 329 8.44 -0.19 -1.94
N ILE A 330 7.37 -0.04 -2.72
CA ILE A 330 6.90 -1.05 -3.68
C ILE A 330 7.03 -0.47 -5.09
N SER A 331 7.66 -1.22 -5.99
CA SER A 331 7.85 -0.79 -7.39
C SER A 331 7.45 -1.88 -8.37
N GLY A 332 6.95 -1.48 -9.55
CA GLY A 332 6.59 -2.42 -10.62
C GLY A 332 5.16 -2.94 -10.62
N PHE A 333 4.33 -2.52 -9.67
CA PHE A 333 2.93 -2.94 -9.57
C PHE A 333 2.05 -2.31 -10.65
N GLU A 334 0.95 -2.95 -10.97
CA GLU A 334 -0.03 -2.53 -11.97
C GLU A 334 -1.37 -2.13 -11.35
N ARG A 335 -2.02 -1.11 -11.93
CA ARG A 335 -3.42 -0.79 -11.67
C ARG A 335 -4.33 -1.62 -12.58
N TYR A 336 -5.33 -2.25 -11.99
CA TYR A 336 -6.27 -3.14 -12.67
C TYR A 336 -7.67 -2.57 -12.78
N SER A 337 -8.07 -1.73 -11.83
CA SER A 337 -9.46 -1.27 -11.71
C SER A 337 -9.54 0.25 -11.74
N ASP A 338 -10.60 0.74 -12.37
CA ASP A 338 -10.99 2.14 -12.29
C ASP A 338 -12.07 2.34 -11.22
N TYR A 339 -12.15 3.56 -10.68
CA TYR A 339 -13.03 3.83 -9.55
C TYR A 339 -13.45 5.30 -9.47
N ARG A 340 -14.50 5.55 -8.68
CA ARG A 340 -14.84 6.88 -8.15
C ARG A 340 -15.21 6.81 -6.68
N GLY A 341 -15.36 7.97 -6.07
CA GLY A 341 -15.78 8.11 -4.68
C GLY A 341 -14.69 7.70 -3.68
N TYR A 342 -15.05 7.76 -2.40
CA TYR A 342 -14.13 7.58 -1.29
C TYR A 342 -14.88 7.07 -0.05
N ALA A 343 -14.26 6.22 0.76
CA ALA A 343 -14.91 5.62 1.93
C ALA A 343 -16.24 4.93 1.55
N SER A 344 -17.36 5.39 2.10
CA SER A 344 -18.68 4.81 1.83
C SER A 344 -19.20 5.07 0.42
N THR A 345 -18.61 6.00 -0.35
CA THR A 345 -19.03 6.26 -1.74
C THR A 345 -18.12 5.58 -2.77
N PHE A 346 -17.15 4.78 -2.33
CA PHE A 346 -16.26 4.06 -3.22
C PHE A 346 -17.01 3.11 -4.15
N GLU A 347 -16.79 3.28 -5.45
CA GLU A 347 -17.44 2.54 -6.51
C GLU A 347 -16.42 2.08 -7.55
N PHE A 348 -16.42 0.78 -7.82
CA PHE A 348 -15.71 0.19 -8.96
C PHE A 348 -16.40 0.57 -10.27
N LEU A 349 -15.67 1.20 -11.19
CA LEU A 349 -16.17 1.64 -12.49
C LEU A 349 -15.87 0.69 -13.65
N GLY A 350 -14.92 -0.23 -13.47
CA GLY A 350 -14.57 -1.17 -14.53
C GLY A 350 -13.09 -1.50 -14.59
N ASN A 351 -12.72 -2.11 -15.70
CA ASN A 351 -11.33 -2.38 -16.01
C ASN A 351 -10.53 -1.09 -16.22
N TYR A 352 -9.30 -1.05 -15.73
CA TYR A 352 -8.33 -0.03 -16.06
C TYR A 352 -7.17 -0.65 -16.86
N GLU A 353 -6.85 -0.05 -18.00
CA GLU A 353 -5.68 -0.40 -18.81
C GLU A 353 -4.50 0.50 -18.43
N ASP A 354 -3.59 -0.04 -17.63
CA ASP A 354 -2.49 0.74 -17.07
C ASP A 354 -1.49 1.22 -18.14
N GLN A 355 -1.54 2.52 -18.41
CA GLN A 355 -0.66 3.23 -19.35
C GLN A 355 0.70 3.60 -18.75
N THR A 356 0.97 3.26 -17.48
CA THR A 356 2.28 3.54 -16.87
C THR A 356 3.36 2.81 -17.65
N LEU A 357 4.38 3.58 -18.08
CA LEU A 357 5.49 3.09 -18.88
C LEU A 357 6.15 1.84 -18.28
N PHE A 358 6.54 0.91 -19.14
CA PHE A 358 7.26 -0.29 -18.74
C PHE A 358 8.76 -0.11 -18.95
N ASP A 359 9.56 -0.39 -17.91
CA ASP A 359 11.01 -0.43 -17.99
C ASP A 359 11.46 -1.87 -18.31
N ILE A 360 11.80 -2.08 -19.57
CA ILE A 360 12.24 -3.38 -20.09
C ILE A 360 13.56 -3.84 -19.43
N THR A 361 14.37 -2.90 -18.91
CA THR A 361 15.72 -3.23 -18.41
C THR A 361 15.69 -3.97 -17.08
N ASN A 362 14.69 -3.70 -16.24
CA ASN A 362 14.48 -4.36 -14.95
C ASN A 362 13.15 -5.12 -14.88
N ASN A 363 12.44 -5.20 -16.01
CA ASN A 363 11.12 -5.83 -16.14
C ASN A 363 10.08 -5.26 -15.17
N HIS A 364 10.16 -3.97 -14.82
CA HIS A 364 9.20 -3.31 -13.93
C HIS A 364 8.33 -2.32 -14.69
N ARG A 365 7.06 -2.20 -14.29
CA ARG A 365 6.29 -0.99 -14.56
C ARG A 365 6.92 0.19 -13.79
N LYS A 366 6.93 1.40 -14.36
CA LYS A 366 7.47 2.62 -13.71
C LYS A 366 6.53 3.22 -12.66
N SER A 367 5.90 2.35 -11.89
CA SER A 367 5.11 2.67 -10.71
C SER A 367 5.99 2.54 -9.47
N VAL A 368 5.92 3.51 -8.57
CA VAL A 368 6.60 3.47 -7.27
C VAL A 368 5.65 4.00 -6.21
N LEU A 369 5.41 3.18 -5.19
CA LEU A 369 4.60 3.49 -4.03
C LEU A 369 5.49 3.49 -2.78
N VAL A 370 5.30 4.47 -1.91
CA VAL A 370 6.00 4.60 -0.64
C VAL A 370 4.98 4.63 0.49
N ALA A 371 4.92 3.56 1.26
CA ALA A 371 4.04 3.45 2.41
C ALA A 371 4.72 3.98 3.66
N ILE A 372 4.14 5.05 4.21
CA ILE A 372 4.55 5.68 5.48
C ILE A 372 3.33 5.88 6.38
N ASP A 373 3.41 5.42 7.62
CA ASP A 373 2.31 5.49 8.57
C ASP A 373 2.36 6.74 9.43
N ALA A 374 1.29 7.54 9.44
CA ALA A 374 1.16 8.70 10.33
C ALA A 374 0.74 8.28 11.75
N LEU A 375 1.00 9.12 12.75
CA LEU A 375 0.44 8.93 14.08
C LEU A 375 -1.07 9.19 14.05
N LYS A 376 -1.82 8.40 14.82
CA LYS A 376 -3.26 8.63 15.03
C LYS A 376 -3.48 9.51 16.26
N PHE A 377 -4.05 10.69 16.05
CA PHE A 377 -4.39 11.65 17.09
C PHE A 377 -5.90 11.61 17.37
N LYS A 378 -6.27 11.28 18.61
CA LYS A 378 -7.65 11.49 19.12
C LYS A 378 -7.87 12.91 19.65
N ASP A 379 -6.78 13.55 20.01
CA ASP A 379 -6.69 14.90 20.54
C ASP A 379 -5.72 15.66 19.65
N SER A 380 -6.24 16.61 18.89
CA SER A 380 -5.52 17.35 17.86
C SER A 380 -4.37 18.16 18.44
N HIS A 381 -4.41 18.57 19.72
CA HIS A 381 -3.33 19.34 20.33
C HIS A 381 -2.05 18.51 20.50
N LYS A 382 -2.17 17.18 20.66
CA LYS A 382 -1.01 16.31 20.88
C LYS A 382 -0.04 16.27 19.70
N GLN A 383 -0.50 16.56 18.49
CA GLN A 383 0.38 16.57 17.32
C GLN A 383 1.40 17.72 17.37
N PHE A 384 1.06 18.83 18.05
CA PHE A 384 1.91 20.00 18.27
C PHE A 384 2.86 19.81 19.46
N THR A 385 3.49 18.63 19.55
CA THR A 385 4.56 18.39 20.53
C THR A 385 5.84 18.09 19.78
N GLU A 386 6.98 18.53 20.31
CA GLU A 386 8.28 18.30 19.67
C GLU A 386 8.53 16.83 19.34
N LYS A 387 8.16 15.93 20.27
CA LYS A 387 8.26 14.48 20.07
C LYS A 387 7.46 14.01 18.86
N ASN A 388 6.20 14.44 18.73
CA ASN A 388 5.33 13.96 17.66
C ASN A 388 5.69 14.60 16.32
N ILE A 389 6.08 15.87 16.29
CA ILE A 389 6.59 16.52 15.07
C ILE A 389 7.87 15.82 14.61
N LEU A 390 8.82 15.56 15.53
CA LEU A 390 10.05 14.84 15.22
C LEU A 390 9.77 13.44 14.67
N ARG A 391 8.80 12.71 15.24
CA ARG A 391 8.40 11.40 14.74
C ARG A 391 7.88 11.49 13.31
N GLU A 392 6.93 12.40 13.04
CA GLU A 392 6.28 12.50 11.74
C GLU A 392 7.24 12.97 10.64
N ILE A 393 8.10 13.95 10.93
CA ILE A 393 9.12 14.42 9.97
C ILE A 393 10.18 13.36 9.69
N ASN A 394 10.60 12.58 10.70
CA ASN A 394 11.51 11.46 10.51
C ASN A 394 10.87 10.33 9.68
N LYS A 395 9.59 10.03 9.91
CA LYS A 395 8.83 9.03 9.14
C LYS A 395 8.72 9.43 7.67
N ALA A 396 8.34 10.67 7.39
CA ALA A 396 8.30 11.20 6.03
C ALA A 396 9.70 11.16 5.39
N TYR A 397 10.73 11.56 6.14
CA TYR A 397 12.12 11.51 5.68
C TYR A 397 12.57 10.10 5.30
N VAL A 398 12.23 9.07 6.08
CA VAL A 398 12.55 7.67 5.75
C VAL A 398 11.92 7.24 4.42
N GLY A 399 10.64 7.61 4.20
CA GLY A 399 9.93 7.39 2.93
C GLY A 399 10.59 8.11 1.76
N PHE A 400 10.98 9.35 1.97
CA PHE A 400 11.52 10.22 0.91
C PHE A 400 13.01 10.04 0.69
N TYR A 401 13.71 9.39 1.62
CA TYR A 401 15.15 9.19 1.60
C TYR A 401 15.60 8.66 0.24
N TYR A 402 16.59 9.34 -0.32
CA TYR A 402 17.21 8.97 -1.57
C TYR A 402 18.71 9.11 -1.39
N ASP A 403 19.45 8.03 -1.61
CA ASP A 403 20.91 8.08 -1.54
C ASP A 403 21.43 8.79 -2.79
N GLU A 404 21.86 10.04 -2.63
CA GLU A 404 22.42 10.88 -3.70
C GLU A 404 23.65 10.25 -4.37
N LYS A 405 24.36 9.33 -3.69
CA LYS A 405 25.49 8.60 -4.28
C LYS A 405 25.04 7.59 -5.35
N ALA A 406 23.74 7.25 -5.39
CA ALA A 406 23.19 6.26 -6.29
C ALA A 406 22.69 6.86 -7.62
N SER A 407 22.39 8.15 -7.71
CA SER A 407 21.93 8.80 -8.96
C SER A 407 22.00 10.32 -8.88
N SER A 408 22.21 10.98 -10.02
CA SER A 408 22.32 12.44 -10.12
C SER A 408 20.98 13.20 -10.04
N LYS A 409 19.82 12.51 -10.09
CA LYS A 409 18.49 13.13 -9.96
C LYS A 409 17.53 12.25 -9.17
N SER A 410 17.01 12.79 -8.07
CA SER A 410 15.97 12.19 -7.24
C SER A 410 14.59 12.42 -7.90
N PRO A 411 13.74 11.39 -8.11
CA PRO A 411 12.38 11.60 -8.60
C PRO A 411 11.58 12.49 -7.64
N GLY A 412 10.60 13.25 -8.12
CA GLY A 412 9.69 13.98 -7.23
C GLY A 412 8.77 13.04 -6.42
N ILE A 413 7.97 13.63 -5.54
CA ILE A 413 7.04 12.93 -4.64
C ILE A 413 5.63 13.41 -4.92
N ALA A 414 4.69 12.50 -5.13
CA ALA A 414 3.26 12.78 -5.21
C ALA A 414 2.59 12.39 -3.89
N THR A 415 2.02 13.37 -3.19
CA THR A 415 1.42 13.19 -1.86
C THR A 415 0.20 14.08 -1.66
N GLY A 416 -0.32 14.16 -0.45
CA GLY A 416 -1.40 15.05 -0.05
C GLY A 416 -1.57 15.06 1.47
N ASN A 417 -2.82 15.06 1.92
CA ASN A 417 -3.26 15.16 3.33
C ASN A 417 -2.95 13.90 4.18
N TRP A 418 -1.66 13.55 4.27
CA TRP A 418 -1.14 12.37 4.96
C TRP A 418 -1.49 12.37 6.45
N GLY A 419 -2.30 11.41 6.87
CA GLY A 419 -2.72 11.25 8.27
C GLY A 419 -3.80 12.22 8.74
N CYS A 420 -4.41 13.01 7.85
CA CYS A 420 -5.33 14.08 8.26
C CYS A 420 -6.79 13.64 8.39
N GLY A 421 -7.21 12.61 7.66
CA GLY A 421 -8.58 12.08 7.72
C GLY A 421 -8.83 11.23 8.97
N ALA A 422 -8.93 9.91 8.80
CA ALA A 422 -9.23 8.97 9.89
C ALA A 422 -8.22 8.99 11.07
N PHE A 423 -7.07 9.64 10.89
CA PHE A 423 -5.99 9.74 11.87
C PHE A 423 -5.93 11.10 12.58
N GLY A 424 -6.75 12.08 12.17
CA GLY A 424 -6.95 13.34 12.91
C GLY A 424 -5.76 14.30 12.90
N GLY A 425 -4.83 14.16 11.96
CA GLY A 425 -3.74 15.12 11.76
C GLY A 425 -4.22 16.44 11.16
N ASP A 426 -3.53 17.51 11.49
CA ASP A 426 -3.71 18.84 10.93
C ASP A 426 -3.06 18.92 9.53
N PRO A 427 -3.81 19.26 8.48
CA PRO A 427 -3.30 19.24 7.10
C PRO A 427 -2.25 20.32 6.84
N HIS A 428 -2.33 21.49 7.50
CA HIS A 428 -1.33 22.54 7.35
C HIS A 428 0.02 22.13 7.94
N LEU A 429 0.03 21.61 9.16
CA LEU A 429 1.23 21.07 9.80
C LEU A 429 1.82 19.91 9.00
N LYS A 430 0.98 18.98 8.54
CA LYS A 430 1.42 17.81 7.76
C LYS A 430 1.99 18.20 6.39
N ALA A 431 1.47 19.22 5.74
CA ALA A 431 2.05 19.76 4.50
C ALA A 431 3.47 20.32 4.74
N LEU A 432 3.65 21.14 5.78
CA LEU A 432 4.97 21.71 6.14
C LEU A 432 5.98 20.62 6.55
N ILE A 433 5.55 19.60 7.29
CA ILE A 433 6.37 18.44 7.64
C ILE A 433 6.87 17.72 6.39
N GLN A 434 5.98 17.46 5.42
CA GLN A 434 6.35 16.78 4.18
C GLN A 434 7.28 17.62 3.31
N LEU A 435 7.08 18.94 3.23
CA LEU A 435 7.96 19.88 2.53
C LEU A 435 9.38 19.86 3.12
N MET A 436 9.51 19.96 4.45
CA MET A 436 10.81 19.88 5.12
C MET A 436 11.48 18.53 4.90
N ALA A 437 10.75 17.43 5.02
CA ALA A 437 11.29 16.09 4.80
C ALA A 437 11.78 15.89 3.35
N ALA A 438 11.03 16.38 2.36
CA ALA A 438 11.37 16.28 0.94
C ALA A 438 12.59 17.14 0.56
N GLY A 439 12.70 18.36 1.11
CA GLY A 439 13.87 19.22 0.95
C GLY A 439 15.13 18.58 1.54
N GLU A 440 15.00 18.00 2.72
CA GLU A 440 16.12 17.36 3.41
C GLU A 440 16.57 16.06 2.71
N ALA A 441 15.65 15.32 2.09
CA ALA A 441 15.87 14.07 1.37
C ALA A 441 16.40 14.26 -0.08
N GLY A 442 17.29 15.23 -0.28
CA GLY A 442 17.94 15.49 -1.57
C GLY A 442 17.13 16.40 -2.50
N GLN A 443 16.52 17.44 -1.94
CA GLN A 443 15.78 18.49 -2.65
C GLN A 443 14.69 17.93 -3.59
N ARG A 444 13.93 16.95 -3.12
CA ARG A 444 12.89 16.30 -3.94
C ARG A 444 11.69 17.23 -4.08
N ASP A 445 11.31 17.49 -5.33
CA ASP A 445 10.10 18.28 -5.60
C ASP A 445 8.85 17.57 -5.09
N LEU A 446 7.88 18.35 -4.61
CA LEU A 446 6.63 17.86 -4.05
C LEU A 446 5.46 18.25 -4.94
N ALA A 447 4.70 17.25 -5.40
CA ALA A 447 3.36 17.41 -5.95
C ALA A 447 2.34 17.07 -4.86
N TYR A 448 1.60 18.07 -4.39
CA TYR A 448 0.68 17.98 -3.25
C TYR A 448 -0.76 18.14 -3.70
N PHE A 449 -1.60 17.13 -3.44
CA PHE A 449 -3.01 17.12 -3.80
C PHE A 449 -3.87 17.36 -2.55
N THR A 450 -4.75 18.36 -2.56
CA THR A 450 -5.66 18.70 -1.44
C THR A 450 -7.05 18.09 -1.58
N PHE A 451 -7.31 17.34 -2.65
CA PHE A 451 -8.52 16.53 -2.86
C PHE A 451 -9.84 17.33 -2.81
N GLY A 452 -9.91 18.39 -3.61
CA GLY A 452 -11.06 19.29 -3.75
C GLY A 452 -11.06 20.45 -2.77
N ASP A 453 -10.13 20.50 -1.81
CA ASP A 453 -10.05 21.60 -0.84
C ASP A 453 -9.19 22.76 -1.38
N GLU A 454 -9.86 23.70 -2.04
CA GLU A 454 -9.23 24.92 -2.60
C GLU A 454 -8.71 25.86 -1.50
N SER A 455 -9.41 25.97 -0.38
CA SER A 455 -8.99 26.82 0.75
C SER A 455 -7.68 26.32 1.36
N LEU A 456 -7.57 25.00 1.54
CA LEU A 456 -6.35 24.35 1.98
C LEU A 456 -5.22 24.54 0.97
N ARG A 457 -5.50 24.39 -0.34
CA ARG A 457 -4.51 24.64 -1.41
C ARG A 457 -3.98 26.06 -1.31
N ASP A 458 -4.86 27.05 -1.27
CA ASP A 458 -4.49 28.46 -1.29
C ASP A 458 -3.74 28.87 -0.03
N SER A 459 -4.19 28.44 1.14
CA SER A 459 -3.53 28.74 2.42
C SER A 459 -2.12 28.14 2.49
N ILE A 460 -1.91 26.88 2.08
CA ILE A 460 -0.58 26.27 2.01
C ILE A 460 0.29 27.00 0.98
N TYR A 461 -0.24 27.27 -0.21
CA TYR A 461 0.52 27.90 -1.29
C TYR A 461 0.98 29.32 -0.92
N ASN A 462 0.09 30.14 -0.35
CA ASN A 462 0.41 31.51 0.07
C ASN A 462 1.51 31.52 1.13
N THR A 463 1.43 30.64 2.14
CA THR A 463 2.48 30.51 3.14
C THR A 463 3.79 30.03 2.51
N TYR A 464 3.74 29.02 1.62
CA TYR A 464 4.93 28.56 0.89
C TYR A 464 5.60 29.69 0.10
N GLN A 465 4.84 30.50 -0.65
CA GLN A 465 5.38 31.64 -1.40
C GLN A 465 6.08 32.65 -0.48
N ASN A 466 5.51 32.92 0.68
CA ASN A 466 6.14 33.81 1.65
C ASN A 466 7.46 33.21 2.20
N LEU A 467 7.46 31.92 2.57
CA LEU A 467 8.66 31.23 3.04
C LEU A 467 9.79 31.23 1.99
N ILE A 468 9.45 31.02 0.72
CA ILE A 468 10.41 31.09 -0.40
C ILE A 468 10.94 32.51 -0.58
N ARG A 469 10.06 33.53 -0.58
CA ARG A 469 10.45 34.94 -0.72
C ARG A 469 11.45 35.39 0.35
N LEU A 470 11.28 34.89 1.58
CA LEU A 470 12.12 35.22 2.73
C LEU A 470 13.34 34.28 2.88
N ASN A 471 13.58 33.39 1.90
CA ASN A 471 14.69 32.41 1.92
C ASN A 471 14.74 31.58 3.22
N VAL A 472 13.56 31.19 3.73
CA VAL A 472 13.47 30.40 4.96
C VAL A 472 14.10 29.02 4.76
N THR A 473 15.04 28.66 5.63
CA THR A 473 15.65 27.32 5.66
C THR A 473 14.75 26.33 6.39
N ILE A 474 14.95 25.04 6.13
CA ILE A 474 14.26 23.94 6.83
C ILE A 474 14.44 24.07 8.35
N GLY A 475 15.64 24.38 8.83
CA GLY A 475 15.89 24.50 10.28
C GLY A 475 15.24 25.72 10.92
N SER A 476 15.13 26.83 10.20
CA SER A 476 14.39 28.01 10.66
C SER A 476 12.90 27.72 10.74
N LEU A 477 12.31 27.09 9.71
CA LEU A 477 10.90 26.69 9.71
C LEU A 477 10.59 25.71 10.84
N TYR A 478 11.38 24.64 10.97
CA TYR A 478 11.23 23.67 12.05
C TYR A 478 11.28 24.33 13.43
N SER A 479 12.23 25.25 13.63
CA SER A 479 12.38 25.98 14.89
C SER A 479 11.18 26.89 15.20
N GLN A 480 10.58 27.55 14.21
CA GLN A 480 9.37 28.35 14.42
C GLN A 480 8.15 27.48 14.72
N ILE A 481 7.98 26.34 14.05
CA ILE A 481 6.92 25.39 14.37
C ILE A 481 7.05 24.90 15.83
N LEU A 482 8.27 24.61 16.30
CA LEU A 482 8.46 24.21 17.70
C LEU A 482 8.21 25.35 18.69
N LYS A 483 8.50 26.60 18.32
CA LYS A 483 8.13 27.76 19.14
C LYS A 483 6.61 27.89 19.22
N TYR A 484 5.89 27.80 18.10
CA TYR A 484 4.43 27.76 18.08
C TYR A 484 3.88 26.73 19.08
N CYS A 485 4.41 25.51 19.03
CA CYS A 485 4.03 24.41 19.94
C CYS A 485 4.22 24.74 21.42
N SER A 486 5.21 25.57 21.76
CA SER A 486 5.43 26.01 23.15
C SER A 486 4.43 27.07 23.62
N PHE A 487 3.83 27.83 22.69
CA PHE A 487 2.84 28.88 22.96
C PHE A 487 1.40 28.36 22.98
N THR A 488 1.07 27.34 22.17
CA THR A 488 -0.29 26.82 21.95
C THR A 488 -0.97 26.20 23.17
N ASN A 489 -0.34 26.17 24.34
CA ASN A 489 -1.06 25.90 25.58
C ASN A 489 -2.00 27.08 25.98
N ASN A 490 -1.91 28.26 25.34
CA ASN A 490 -2.65 29.47 25.75
C ASN A 490 -3.15 30.41 24.60
N SER A 491 -3.05 30.07 23.30
CA SER A 491 -3.46 30.97 22.20
C SER A 491 -4.29 30.28 21.10
N GLU A 492 -5.29 30.99 20.55
CA GLU A 492 -6.16 30.55 19.44
C GLU A 492 -5.56 30.80 18.04
N THR A 493 -4.36 31.39 17.94
CA THR A 493 -3.75 31.76 16.65
C THR A 493 -3.46 30.54 15.77
N ASP A 494 -3.86 30.61 14.50
CA ASP A 494 -3.61 29.58 13.49
C ASP A 494 -2.11 29.41 13.21
N LEU A 495 -1.68 28.19 12.87
CA LEU A 495 -0.26 27.88 12.60
C LEU A 495 0.29 28.72 11.44
N LEU A 496 -0.45 28.83 10.34
CA LEU A 496 0.05 29.54 9.15
C LEU A 496 0.07 31.05 9.38
N GLU A 497 -0.93 31.58 10.09
CA GLU A 497 -0.94 32.98 10.54
C GLU A 497 0.30 33.29 11.39
N TYR A 498 0.56 32.49 12.43
CA TYR A 498 1.75 32.62 13.26
C TYR A 498 3.06 32.58 12.46
N LEU A 499 3.18 31.67 11.49
CA LEU A 499 4.38 31.57 10.67
C LEU A 499 4.57 32.81 9.80
N ASN A 500 3.49 33.32 9.20
CA ASN A 500 3.55 34.55 8.41
C ASN A 500 3.98 35.75 9.24
N GLU A 501 3.43 35.92 10.44
CA GLU A 501 3.84 37.00 11.35
C GLU A 501 5.30 36.85 11.81
N SER A 502 5.67 35.66 12.29
CA SER A 502 6.98 35.41 12.88
C SER A 502 8.14 35.63 11.89
N PHE A 503 7.96 35.31 10.61
CA PHE A 503 8.98 35.53 9.59
C PHE A 503 8.97 36.95 8.99
N ASN A 504 7.83 37.64 9.00
CA ASN A 504 7.76 39.04 8.57
C ASN A 504 8.36 40.00 9.61
N ILE A 505 8.39 39.64 10.90
CA ILE A 505 9.01 40.46 11.97
C ILE A 505 10.54 40.31 12.02
N LEU A 506 11.09 39.22 11.49
CA LEU A 506 12.52 38.90 11.54
C LEU A 506 13.33 39.44 10.35
N ASN A 507 12.68 40.04 9.36
CA ASN A 507 13.27 40.71 8.20
C ASN A 507 12.97 42.21 8.25
#